data_AF-A0A7C3H3N5-F1
#
_entry.id   AF-A0A7C3H3N5-F1
#
_cell.length_a   1.000
_cell.length_b   1.000
_cell.length_c   1.000
_cell.angle_alpha   90.00
_cell.angle_beta   90.00
_cell.angle_gamma   90.00
#
_symmetry.space_group_name_H-M   'P 1'
#
loop_
_entity.id
_entity.type
_entity.pdbx_description
1 polymer ?
#
loop_
_entity_poly.entity_id
_entity_poly.type
_entity_poly.pdbx_seq_one_letter_code
_entity_poly.pdbx_strand_id
1 'polypeptide(L)'
;MRRGIIAIVIFAILLVLPSAIRFGRYYQLGGTERPTPPAYDPAESVETAPTPSAATFVDDPEVVEGVVLLDQAHNNLFEMKDIDYLHGRLSARGIKLIPFTGGDLVSALRGVNAFVSIVPLAEFSPD
;
A
#
# COMPACT_ATOMS: atom_id res chain seq x y z
N MET A 1 -30.37 27.92 -61.73
CA MET A 1 -28.93 27.84 -61.39
C MET A 1 -28.53 28.74 -60.22
N ARG A 2 -28.85 30.04 -60.21
CA ARG A 2 -28.49 30.97 -59.11
C ARG A 2 -28.93 30.50 -57.70
N ARG A 3 -30.16 29.99 -57.57
CA ARG A 3 -30.69 29.50 -56.28
C ARG A 3 -29.94 28.26 -55.75
N GLY A 4 -29.48 27.38 -56.64
CA GLY A 4 -28.68 26.20 -56.26
C GLY A 4 -27.28 26.58 -55.79
N ILE A 5 -26.65 27.55 -56.45
CA ILE A 5 -25.35 28.09 -56.02
C ILE A 5 -25.48 28.73 -54.63
N ILE A 6 -26.53 29.51 -54.39
CA ILE A 6 -26.80 30.12 -53.08
C ILE A 6 -26.97 29.05 -52.01
N ALA A 7 -27.72 27.99 -52.28
CA ALA A 7 -27.91 26.88 -51.33
C ALA A 7 -26.58 26.17 -51.00
N ILE A 8 -25.72 25.93 -51.99
CA ILE A 8 -24.40 25.32 -51.79
C ILE A 8 -23.50 26.23 -50.95
N VAL A 9 -23.50 27.54 -51.21
CA VAL A 9 -22.72 28.51 -50.43
C VAL A 9 -23.21 28.55 -48.98
N ILE A 10 -24.52 28.58 -48.75
CA ILE A 10 -25.09 28.56 -47.40
C ILE A 10 -24.71 27.27 -46.68
N PHE A 11 -24.83 26.11 -47.34
CA PHE A 11 -24.44 24.82 -46.78
C PHE A 11 -22.95 24.79 -46.39
N ALA A 12 -22.07 25.27 -47.27
CA ALA A 12 -20.64 25.35 -46.99
C ALA A 12 -20.32 26.27 -45.79
N ILE A 13 -20.99 27.43 -45.69
CA ILE A 13 -20.84 28.34 -44.55
C ILE A 13 -21.31 27.65 -43.27
N LEU A 14 -22.49 27.03 -43.26
CA LEU A 14 -23.01 26.34 -42.09
C LEU A 14 -22.12 25.17 -41.64
N LEU A 15 -21.42 24.52 -42.57
CA LEU A 15 -20.48 23.45 -42.27
C LEU A 15 -19.15 23.96 -41.67
N VAL A 16 -18.59 25.04 -42.22
CA VAL A 16 -17.26 25.54 -41.85
C VAL A 16 -17.30 26.49 -40.65
N LEU A 17 -18.36 27.28 -40.51
CA LEU A 17 -18.45 28.35 -39.52
C LEU A 17 -18.32 27.87 -38.06
N PRO A 18 -18.97 26.78 -37.61
CA PRO A 18 -18.82 26.30 -36.23
C PRO A 18 -17.38 25.89 -35.91
N SER A 19 -16.72 25.22 -36.86
CA SER A 19 -15.33 24.78 -36.75
C SER A 19 -14.37 25.97 -36.70
N ALA A 20 -14.59 26.99 -37.53
CA ALA A 20 -13.81 28.22 -37.51
C ALA A 20 -13.96 28.99 -36.18
N ILE A 21 -15.19 29.10 -35.67
CA ILE A 21 -15.47 29.73 -34.37
C ILE A 21 -14.78 28.96 -33.23
N ARG A 22 -14.89 27.63 -33.23
CA ARG A 22 -14.24 26.78 -32.22
C ARG A 22 -12.72 26.94 -32.26
N PHE A 23 -12.14 26.90 -33.46
CA PHE A 23 -10.70 27.05 -33.66
C PHE A 23 -10.21 28.41 -33.14
N GLY A 24 -10.89 29.50 -33.49
CA GLY A 24 -10.52 30.83 -33.03
C GLY A 24 -10.60 31.01 -31.51
N ARG A 25 -11.61 30.40 -30.86
CA ARG A 25 -11.72 30.40 -29.39
C ARG A 25 -10.66 29.54 -28.73
N TYR A 26 -10.39 28.35 -29.24
CA TYR A 26 -9.40 27.44 -28.68
C TYR A 26 -8.00 28.03 -28.69
N TYR A 27 -7.60 28.65 -29.81
CA TYR A 27 -6.30 29.30 -29.97
C TYR A 27 -6.27 30.74 -29.46
N GLN A 28 -7.37 31.24 -28.86
CA GLN A 28 -7.45 32.57 -28.28
C GLN A 28 -6.91 33.66 -29.22
N LEU A 29 -7.25 33.61 -30.51
CA LEU A 29 -6.74 34.51 -31.56
C LEU A 29 -7.09 36.01 -31.33
N GLY A 30 -7.84 36.32 -30.27
CA GLY A 30 -8.19 37.67 -29.81
C GLY A 30 -7.54 38.10 -28.49
N GLY A 31 -6.55 37.35 -27.97
CA GLY A 31 -5.71 37.78 -26.86
C GLY A 31 -6.48 38.07 -25.56
N THR A 32 -7.01 37.03 -24.90
CA THR A 32 -7.37 37.18 -23.48
C THR A 32 -6.13 36.86 -22.66
N GLU A 33 -5.56 37.88 -22.03
CA GLU A 33 -4.51 37.74 -21.02
C GLU A 33 -4.94 36.65 -20.03
N ARG A 34 -4.14 35.60 -19.89
CA ARG A 34 -4.48 34.51 -18.97
C ARG A 34 -4.50 35.10 -17.56
N PRO A 35 -5.56 34.85 -16.76
CA PRO A 35 -5.54 35.26 -15.37
C PRO A 35 -4.32 34.61 -14.71
N THR A 36 -3.53 35.42 -14.01
CA THR A 36 -2.42 34.92 -13.22
C THR A 36 -3.00 33.96 -12.18
N PRO A 37 -2.47 32.72 -12.06
CA PRO A 37 -2.88 31.83 -10.99
C PRO A 37 -2.68 32.53 -9.64
N PRO A 38 -3.60 32.34 -8.66
CA PRO A 38 -3.38 32.86 -7.33
C PRO A 38 -2.07 32.29 -6.78
N ALA A 39 -1.24 33.16 -6.19
CA ALA A 39 -0.02 32.72 -5.52
C ALA A 39 -0.41 31.92 -4.27
N TYR A 40 0.08 30.70 -4.17
CA TYR A 40 -0.09 29.89 -2.97
C TYR A 40 0.88 30.39 -1.90
N ASP A 41 0.34 30.96 -0.82
CA ASP A 41 1.12 31.25 0.38
C ASP A 41 0.88 30.15 1.44
N PRO A 42 1.86 29.25 1.66
CA PRO A 42 1.75 28.22 2.69
C PRO A 42 1.65 28.80 4.11
N ALA A 43 2.09 30.05 4.34
CA ALA A 43 2.02 30.70 5.66
C ALA A 43 0.60 31.16 6.02
N GLU A 44 -0.25 31.49 5.04
CA GLU A 44 -1.65 31.87 5.28
C GLU A 44 -2.61 30.67 5.27
N SER A 45 -2.23 29.55 4.65
CA SER A 45 -3.14 28.45 4.33
C SER A 45 -2.99 27.21 5.22
N VAL A 46 -1.93 27.11 6.02
CA VAL A 46 -1.68 25.96 6.89
C VAL A 46 -1.28 26.43 8.28
N GLU A 47 -2.16 26.24 9.27
CA GLU A 47 -1.74 26.30 10.68
C GLU A 47 -0.69 25.20 10.90
N THR A 48 0.53 25.61 11.27
CA THR A 48 1.60 24.67 11.60
C THR A 48 1.23 23.94 12.90
N ALA A 49 0.73 22.72 12.78
CA ALA A 49 0.59 21.82 13.92
C ALA A 49 1.99 21.49 14.47
N PRO A 50 2.18 21.45 15.80
CA PRO A 50 3.45 21.05 16.38
C PRO A 50 3.74 19.59 15.98
N THR A 51 4.89 19.36 15.34
CA THR A 51 5.39 18.01 15.12
C THR A 51 5.57 17.35 16.49
N PRO A 52 4.89 16.22 16.78
CA PRO A 52 5.11 15.52 18.03
C PRO A 52 6.59 15.14 18.13
N SER A 53 7.20 15.31 19.31
CA SER A 53 8.59 14.89 19.51
C SER A 53 8.69 13.40 19.20
N ALA A 54 9.68 13.00 18.42
CA ALA A 54 9.96 11.58 18.20
C ALA A 54 10.13 10.90 19.57
N ALA A 55 9.17 10.05 19.95
CA ALA A 55 9.33 9.21 21.12
C ALA A 55 10.39 8.15 20.76
N THR A 56 11.48 8.11 21.52
CA THR A 56 12.41 6.98 21.43
C THR A 56 11.65 5.74 21.90
N PHE A 57 11.39 4.81 20.98
CA PHE A 57 10.85 3.51 21.36
C PHE A 57 11.85 2.82 22.30
N VAL A 58 11.47 2.68 23.57
CA VAL A 58 12.21 1.90 24.56
C VAL A 58 11.51 0.56 24.66
N ASP A 59 12.15 -0.49 24.14
CA ASP A 59 11.68 -1.86 24.32
C ASP A 59 12.11 -2.33 25.71
N ASP A 60 11.18 -2.34 26.66
CA ASP A 60 11.37 -2.91 28.01
C ASP A 60 10.40 -4.09 28.20
N PRO A 61 10.71 -5.25 27.60
CA PRO A 61 9.82 -6.39 27.66
C PRO A 61 9.87 -7.06 29.05
N GLU A 62 8.70 -7.40 29.58
CA GLU A 62 8.61 -8.30 30.73
C GLU A 62 9.24 -9.66 30.37
N VAL A 63 10.12 -10.14 31.25
CA VAL A 63 10.76 -11.45 31.09
C VAL A 63 9.77 -12.51 31.56
N VAL A 64 9.42 -13.43 30.66
CA VAL A 64 8.48 -14.52 30.88
C VAL A 64 9.15 -15.84 30.48
N GLU A 65 9.15 -16.81 31.39
CA GLU A 65 9.64 -18.15 31.04
C GLU A 65 8.60 -18.89 30.20
N GLY A 66 9.03 -19.46 29.07
CA GLY A 66 8.14 -20.25 28.23
C GLY A 66 8.85 -21.01 27.14
N VAL A 67 8.12 -21.94 26.54
CA VAL A 67 8.57 -22.75 25.41
C VAL A 67 7.57 -22.59 24.27
N VAL A 68 8.06 -22.24 23.10
CA VAL A 68 7.29 -22.15 21.86
C VAL A 68 7.79 -23.21 20.91
N LEU A 69 6.87 -24.05 20.45
CA LEU A 69 7.13 -25.07 19.45
C LEU A 69 6.93 -24.47 18.06
N LEU A 70 7.97 -24.48 17.23
CA LEU A 70 7.98 -23.96 15.86
C LEU A 70 7.77 -25.09 14.86
N ASP A 71 6.73 -25.01 14.05
CA ASP A 71 6.48 -25.93 12.95
C ASP A 71 7.59 -25.87 11.90
N GLN A 72 8.21 -27.02 11.65
CA GLN A 72 9.11 -27.29 10.53
C GLN A 72 8.73 -28.61 9.85
N ALA A 73 7.54 -29.16 10.15
CA ALA A 73 7.09 -30.45 9.64
C ALA A 73 6.31 -30.32 8.31
N HIS A 74 5.78 -29.13 8.01
CA HIS A 74 4.83 -28.92 6.91
C HIS A 74 5.45 -28.20 5.70
N ASN A 75 6.72 -28.47 5.39
CA ASN A 75 7.46 -27.82 4.29
C ASN A 75 7.31 -26.30 4.32
N ASN A 76 7.46 -25.70 5.50
CA ASN A 76 7.23 -24.29 5.71
C ASN A 76 8.12 -23.43 4.80
N LEU A 77 7.54 -22.43 4.13
CA LEU A 77 8.25 -21.55 3.19
C LEU A 77 8.95 -20.40 3.93
N PHE A 78 9.90 -20.74 4.80
CA PHE A 78 10.81 -19.78 5.44
C PHE A 78 12.14 -20.45 5.79
N GLU A 79 13.20 -19.67 5.88
CA GLU A 79 14.47 -20.07 6.49
C GLU A 79 14.59 -19.46 7.90
N MET A 80 15.37 -20.07 8.80
CA MET A 80 15.53 -19.56 10.17
C MET A 80 15.97 -18.08 10.22
N LYS A 81 16.81 -17.65 9.27
CA LYS A 81 17.25 -16.25 9.13
C LYS A 81 16.09 -15.28 8.90
N ASP A 82 15.00 -15.74 8.27
CA ASP A 82 13.84 -14.91 7.96
C ASP A 82 13.02 -14.62 9.23
N ILE A 83 13.21 -15.43 10.29
CA ILE A 83 12.56 -15.27 11.59
C ILE A 83 13.55 -14.91 12.72
N ASP A 84 14.78 -14.54 12.40
CA ASP A 84 15.80 -14.18 13.40
C ASP A 84 15.34 -13.05 14.32
N TYR A 85 14.60 -12.08 13.78
CA TYR A 85 14.01 -11.01 14.57
C TYR A 85 13.01 -11.57 15.59
N LEU A 86 12.09 -12.44 15.17
CA LEU A 86 11.14 -13.09 16.08
C LEU A 86 11.87 -13.92 17.14
N HIS A 87 12.84 -14.73 16.72
CA HIS A 87 13.64 -15.57 17.62
C HIS A 87 14.39 -14.74 18.67
N GLY A 88 15.02 -13.64 18.26
CA GLY A 88 15.69 -12.71 19.16
C GLY A 88 14.74 -12.04 20.14
N ARG A 89 13.53 -11.65 19.70
CA ARG A 89 12.50 -11.03 20.55
C ARG A 89 11.92 -12.00 21.57
N LEU A 90 11.75 -13.26 21.21
CA LEU A 90 11.32 -14.32 22.13
C LEU A 90 12.43 -14.65 23.14
N SER A 91 13.68 -14.77 22.67
CA SER A 91 14.83 -15.03 23.53
C SER A 91 15.08 -13.89 24.53
N ALA A 92 14.92 -12.63 24.11
CA ALA A 92 15.00 -11.47 25.01
C ALA A 92 13.94 -11.48 26.11
N ARG A 93 12.81 -12.17 25.88
CA ARG A 93 11.75 -12.39 26.87
C ARG A 93 11.97 -13.64 27.70
N GLY A 94 13.01 -14.46 27.48
CA GLY A 94 13.21 -15.73 28.20
C GLY A 94 12.45 -16.92 27.59
N ILE A 95 11.85 -16.73 26.41
CA ILE A 95 11.08 -17.77 25.72
C ILE A 95 12.00 -18.57 24.80
N LYS A 96 11.98 -19.90 24.94
CA LYS A 96 12.75 -20.83 24.10
C LYS A 96 11.94 -21.25 22.88
N LEU A 97 12.53 -21.14 21.70
CA LEU A 97 11.96 -21.64 20.45
C LEU A 97 12.52 -23.04 20.15
N ILE A 98 11.65 -24.04 20.00
CA ILE A 98 12.04 -25.44 19.73
C ILE A 98 11.46 -25.85 18.37
N PRO A 99 12.26 -26.36 17.43
CA PRO A 99 11.75 -26.84 16.15
C PRO A 99 10.99 -28.16 16.31
N PHE A 100 9.86 -28.29 15.61
CA PHE A 100 9.08 -29.50 15.45
C PHE A 100 9.24 -30.02 14.03
N THR A 101 9.95 -31.14 13.88
CA THR A 101 10.27 -31.73 12.57
C THR A 101 9.38 -32.92 12.21
N GLY A 102 8.26 -33.10 12.91
CA GLY A 102 7.31 -34.19 12.70
C GLY A 102 7.29 -35.23 13.83
N GLY A 103 6.31 -36.13 13.77
CA GLY A 103 6.05 -37.15 14.81
C GLY A 103 4.74 -36.90 15.55
N ASP A 104 4.66 -37.37 16.80
CA ASP A 104 3.48 -37.18 17.64
C ASP A 104 3.39 -35.74 18.16
N LEU A 105 2.60 -34.92 17.46
CA LEU A 105 2.34 -33.53 17.82
C LEU A 105 1.67 -33.42 19.20
N VAL A 106 0.78 -34.34 19.56
CA VAL A 106 0.06 -34.30 20.84
C VAL A 106 1.03 -34.40 22.02
N SER A 107 2.02 -35.28 21.91
CA SER A 107 3.10 -35.38 22.90
C SER A 107 4.01 -34.16 22.88
N ALA A 108 4.36 -33.64 21.70
CA ALA A 108 5.22 -32.45 21.57
C ALA A 108 4.58 -31.17 22.12
N LEU A 109 3.25 -31.07 22.09
CA LEU A 109 2.50 -29.96 22.68
C LEU A 109 2.41 -30.04 24.21
N ARG A 110 2.78 -31.16 24.85
CA ARG A 110 2.78 -31.25 26.31
C ARG A 110 3.93 -30.43 26.89
N GLY A 111 3.59 -29.39 27.63
CA GLY A 111 4.57 -28.55 28.33
C GLY A 111 5.15 -27.42 27.49
N VAL A 112 4.57 -27.13 26.32
CA VAL A 112 4.85 -25.91 25.56
C VAL A 112 3.72 -24.90 25.78
N ASN A 113 4.05 -23.62 25.73
CA ASN A 113 3.09 -22.52 25.92
C ASN A 113 2.38 -22.15 24.63
N ALA A 114 3.02 -22.36 23.48
CA ALA A 114 2.43 -22.09 22.18
C ALA A 114 3.03 -22.98 21.09
N PHE A 115 2.26 -23.15 20.02
CA PHE A 115 2.69 -23.73 18.76
C PHE A 115 2.55 -22.67 17.66
N VAL A 116 3.59 -22.50 16.86
CA VAL A 116 3.66 -21.48 15.81
C VAL A 116 3.91 -22.18 14.48
N SER A 117 3.00 -22.00 13.53
CA SER A 117 3.20 -22.40 12.14
C SER A 117 3.26 -21.17 11.25
N ILE A 118 4.28 -21.12 10.40
CA ILE A 118 4.56 -19.99 9.50
C ILE A 118 4.59 -20.54 8.08
N VAL A 119 3.70 -20.04 7.22
CA VAL A 119 3.60 -20.37 5.79
C VAL A 119 3.77 -21.89 5.51
N PRO A 120 2.94 -22.77 6.11
CA PRO A 120 2.99 -24.20 5.82
C PRO A 120 2.57 -24.45 4.36
N LEU A 121 3.28 -25.34 3.66
CA LEU A 121 2.98 -25.75 2.29
C LEU A 121 2.36 -27.14 2.19
N ALA A 122 2.56 -27.98 3.21
CA ALA A 122 1.89 -29.27 3.33
C ALA A 122 0.55 -29.12 4.05
N GLU A 123 -0.40 -29.97 3.71
CA GLU A 123 -1.70 -30.04 4.39
C GLU A 123 -1.53 -30.60 5.81
N PHE A 124 -2.35 -30.12 6.73
CA PHE A 124 -2.46 -30.69 8.07
C PHE A 124 -3.33 -31.95 8.02
N SER A 125 -2.98 -32.93 8.86
CA SER A 125 -3.86 -34.07 9.12
C SER A 125 -5.20 -33.56 9.68
N PRO A 126 -6.33 -34.18 9.28
CA PRO A 126 -7.64 -33.88 9.89
C PRO A 126 -7.74 -34.36 11.35
N ASP A 127 -6.84 -35.24 11.77
CA ASP A 127 -6.76 -35.85 13.11
C ASP A 127 -5.63 -35.25 13.96
#